data_AF-A0A348UTY1-F1
#
_entry.id   AF-A0A348UTY1-F1
#
_cell.length_a   1.000
_cell.length_b   1.000
_cell.length_c   1.000
_cell.angle_alpha   90.00
_cell.angle_beta   90.00
_cell.angle_gamma   90.00
#
_symmetry.space_group_name_H-M   'P 1'
#
loop_
_entity.id
_entity.type
_entity.pdbx_description
1 polymer ?
#
loop_
_entity_poly.entity_id
_entity_poly.type
_entity_poly.pdbx_seq_one_letter_code
_entity_poly.pdbx_strand_id
1 'polypeptide(L)' 'TKLPETCRKVALAYEEQIVDQIQMESRKYTVDIIITDARVIYKI' A
#
# COMPACT_ATOMS: atom_id res chain seq x y z
N THR A 1 0.66 -9.35 -18.44
CA THR A 1 -0.63 -10.02 -18.16
C THR A 1 -1.54 -9.03 -17.46
N LYS A 2 -2.74 -8.75 -17.98
CA LYS A 2 -3.67 -7.81 -17.34
C LYS A 2 -4.32 -8.54 -16.16
N LEU A 3 -4.18 -8.00 -14.94
CA LEU A 3 -4.84 -8.58 -13.77
C LEU A 3 -6.35 -8.31 -13.82
N PRO A 4 -7.19 -9.17 -13.24
CA PRO A 4 -8.60 -8.89 -12.99
C PRO A 4 -8.81 -7.53 -12.30
N GLU A 5 -9.91 -6.86 -12.61
CA GLU A 5 -10.26 -5.57 -11.96
C GLU A 5 -10.45 -5.69 -10.45
N THR A 6 -10.78 -6.89 -9.97
CA THR A 6 -10.92 -7.20 -8.55
C THR A 6 -9.58 -7.42 -7.84
N CYS A 7 -8.46 -7.52 -8.56
CA CYS A 7 -7.16 -7.70 -7.94
C CYS A 7 -6.72 -6.42 -7.22
N ARG A 8 -6.27 -6.60 -5.97
CA ARG A 8 -5.70 -5.54 -5.14
C ARG A 8 -4.20 -5.71 -5.01
N LYS A 9 -3.46 -4.61 -5.03
CA LYS A 9 -2.04 -4.59 -4.67
C LYS A 9 -1.94 -4.49 -3.14
N VAL A 10 -1.32 -5.49 -2.52
CA VAL A 10 -1.15 -5.59 -1.07
C VAL A 10 0.34 -5.51 -0.72
N ALA A 11 0.69 -4.70 0.27
CA ALA A 11 2.03 -4.64 0.84
C ALA A 11 2.05 -5.17 2.28
N LEU A 12 3.18 -5.79 2.65
CA LEU A 12 3.51 -6.16 4.03
C LEU A 12 4.65 -5.25 4.49
N ALA A 13 4.49 -4.64 5.67
CA ALA A 13 5.49 -3.75 6.26
C ALA A 13 5.36 -3.80 7.79
N TYR A 14 6.39 -3.39 8.52
CA TYR A 14 6.27 -3.14 9.96
C TYR A 14 5.66 -1.76 10.22
N GLU A 15 4.99 -1.60 11.37
CA GLU A 15 4.37 -0.33 11.75
C GLU A 15 5.38 0.84 11.82
N GLU A 16 6.62 0.57 12.22
CA GLU A 16 7.71 1.55 12.27
C GLU A 16 8.16 2.08 10.90
N GLN A 17 7.79 1.39 9.82
CA GLN A 17 8.08 1.82 8.44
C GLN A 17 6.98 2.75 7.90
N ILE A 18 5.87 2.91 8.62
CA ILE A 18 4.78 3.80 8.24
C ILE A 18 5.12 5.23 8.65
N VAL A 19 4.98 6.14 7.70
CA VAL A 19 5.18 7.59 7.91
C VAL A 19 4.00 8.37 7.35
N ASP A 20 3.72 9.55 7.92
CA ASP A 20 2.56 10.36 7.54
C ASP A 20 2.64 10.91 6.11
N GLN A 21 3.84 11.29 5.67
CA GLN A 21 4.05 11.85 4.33
C GLN A 21 5.39 11.41 3.73
N ILE A 22 5.35 10.95 2.48
CA ILE A 22 6.54 10.67 1.67
C ILE A 22 6.52 11.61 0.46
N GLN A 23 7.67 12.24 0.18
CA GLN A 23 7.93 12.89 -1.10
C GLN A 23 8.09 11.81 -2.16
N MET A 24 7.06 11.58 -2.98
CA MET A 24 7.11 10.63 -4.08
C MET A 24 7.18 11.34 -5.43
N GLU A 25 8.16 10.99 -6.25
CA GLU A 25 8.31 11.56 -7.60
C GLU A 25 7.28 11.03 -8.61
N SER A 26 6.69 9.85 -8.38
CA SER A 26 5.78 9.22 -9.32
C SER A 26 4.54 8.63 -8.64
N ARG A 27 3.35 8.97 -9.18
CA ARG A 27 2.06 8.37 -8.79
C ARG A 27 1.92 6.89 -9.18
N LYS A 28 2.93 6.30 -9.83
CA LYS A 28 2.87 4.95 -10.40
C LYS A 28 2.95 3.83 -9.36
N TYR A 29 3.49 4.13 -8.18
CA TYR A 29 3.72 3.14 -7.12
C TYR A 29 2.74 3.36 -5.97
N THR A 30 1.49 3.00 -6.21
CA THR A 30 0.47 2.95 -5.15
C THR A 30 0.03 1.50 -4.92
N VAL A 31 -0.27 1.21 -3.66
CA VAL A 31 -0.90 -0.02 -3.20
C VAL A 31 -2.29 0.30 -2.65
N ASP A 32 -3.18 -0.68 -2.72
CA ASP A 32 -4.57 -0.53 -2.26
C ASP A 32 -4.68 -0.85 -0.76
N ILE A 33 -3.85 -1.79 -0.28
CA ILE A 33 -3.88 -2.30 1.10
C ILE A 33 -2.44 -2.41 1.62
N ILE A 34 -2.22 -1.99 2.86
CA ILE A 34 -0.99 -2.25 3.61
C ILE A 34 -1.39 -3.02 4.88
N ILE A 35 -0.75 -4.17 5.11
CA ILE A 35 -0.92 -4.95 6.34
C ILE A 35 0.37 -4.80 7.15
N THR A 36 0.23 -4.35 8.39
CA THR A 36 1.31 -4.28 9.36
C THR A 36 1.14 -5.31 10.46
N ASP A 37 2.13 -5.40 11.34
CA ASP A 37 2.10 -6.19 12.57
C ASP A 37 1.13 -5.61 13.63
N ALA A 38 0.66 -4.37 13.45
CA ALA A 38 -0.26 -3.70 14.39
C ALA A 38 -1.66 -3.43 13.81
N ARG A 39 -1.79 -3.17 12.51
CA ARG A 39 -3.07 -2.78 11.88
C ARG A 39 -3.11 -3.04 10.37
N VAL A 40 -4.29 -2.84 9.79
CA VAL A 40 -4.49 -2.87 8.34
C VAL A 40 -4.91 -1.48 7.86
N ILE A 41 -4.23 -0.97 6.85
CA ILE A 41 -4.45 0.34 6.27
C ILE A 41 -5.04 0.16 4.86
N TYR A 42 -6.22 0.71 4.63
CA TYR A 42 -6.91 0.69 3.35
C TYR A 42 -6.83 2.07 2.69
N LYS A 43 -6.44 2.10 1.41
CA LYS A 43 -6.54 3.29 0.57
C LYS A 43 -7.81 3.17 -0.28
N ILE A 44 -8.93 3.66 0.26
CA ILE A 44 -10.26 3.69 -0.40
C ILE A 44 -10.49 5.06 -1.00
#